data_AF-M0I7I7-F1
#
_entry.id   AF-M0I7I7-F1
#
_cell.length_a   1.000
_cell.length_b   1.000
_cell.length_c   1.000
_cell.angle_alpha   90.00
_cell.angle_beta   90.00
_cell.angle_gamma   90.00
#
_symmetry.space_group_name_H-M   'P 1'
#
loop_
_entity.id
_entity.type
_entity.pdbx_description
1 polymer ?
#
loop_
_entity_poly.entity_id
_entity_poly.type
_entity_poly.pdbx_seq_one_letter_code
_entity_poly.pdbx_strand_id
1 'polypeptide(L)'
;MIRIVLSCLLAVAIAGVAFPAADAARADATTVKVGSMADELAHAATALSNAEDPTPAGVAGAQRHVTLVVPSGSWRAAGVSRLAIRGGDGVELAATVTSGGTVVRRVGGPRVRVVGDRLVLGPGRHRLKLTLASDTGGAVIVIEPARTDSTVA
;
A
#
# COMPACT_ATOMS: atom_id res chain seq x y z
N MET A 1 6.18 47.34 -22.13
CA MET A 1 4.95 46.53 -21.99
C MET A 1 4.99 45.24 -22.78
N ILE A 2 5.40 45.23 -24.05
CA ILE A 2 5.42 43.98 -24.87
C ILE A 2 6.35 42.89 -24.33
N ARG A 3 7.50 43.26 -23.75
CA ARG A 3 8.42 42.32 -23.08
C ARG A 3 7.76 41.58 -21.92
N ILE A 4 6.92 42.27 -21.13
CA ILE A 4 6.23 41.66 -19.98
C ILE A 4 5.17 40.67 -20.46
N VAL A 5 4.41 41.05 -21.49
CA VAL A 5 3.40 40.17 -22.10
C VAL A 5 4.06 38.93 -22.70
N LEU A 6 5.20 39.09 -23.39
CA LEU A 6 5.93 37.98 -24.00
C LEU A 6 6.51 37.04 -22.94
N SER A 7 7.06 37.57 -21.86
CA SER A 7 7.52 36.78 -20.71
C SER A 7 6.37 36.02 -20.03
N CYS A 8 5.20 36.65 -19.90
CA CYS A 8 4.03 36.02 -19.29
C CYS A 8 3.47 34.89 -20.17
N LEU A 9 3.39 35.10 -21.49
CA LEU A 9 2.99 34.07 -22.45
C LEU A 9 3.97 32.90 -22.47
N LEU A 10 5.27 33.20 -22.43
CA LEU A 10 6.30 32.17 -22.37
C LEU A 10 6.22 31.36 -21.07
N ALA A 11 6.00 32.01 -19.93
CA ALA A 11 5.83 31.32 -18.65
C ALA A 11 4.59 30.41 -18.66
N VAL A 12 3.46 30.85 -19.20
CA VAL A 12 2.25 30.04 -19.35
C VAL A 12 2.47 28.88 -20.32
N ALA A 13 3.16 29.10 -21.43
CA ALA A 13 3.49 28.05 -22.39
C ALA A 13 4.40 26.97 -21.78
N ILE A 14 5.44 27.37 -21.05
CA ILE A 14 6.34 26.44 -20.34
C ILE A 14 5.56 25.69 -19.25
N ALA A 15 4.75 26.40 -18.46
CA ALA A 15 3.91 25.79 -17.43
C ALA A 15 2.96 24.75 -18.01
N GLY A 16 2.24 25.07 -19.09
CA GLY A 16 1.30 24.17 -19.75
C GLY A 16 1.93 22.86 -20.23
N VAL A 17 3.21 22.87 -20.59
CA VAL A 17 3.95 21.68 -21.00
C VAL A 17 4.58 20.94 -19.81
N ALA A 18 5.09 21.66 -18.82
CA ALA A 18 5.82 21.08 -17.69
C ALA A 18 4.89 20.42 -16.65
N PHE A 19 3.70 20.97 -16.42
CA PHE A 19 2.77 20.44 -15.41
C PHE A 19 2.33 18.99 -15.69
N PRO A 20 1.87 18.62 -16.92
CA PRO A 20 1.49 17.24 -17.23
C PRO A 20 2.64 16.24 -17.06
N ALA A 21 3.85 16.63 -17.47
CA ALA A 21 5.04 15.78 -17.34
C ALA A 21 5.43 15.55 -15.86
N ALA A 22 5.33 16.59 -15.03
CA ALA A 22 5.58 16.48 -13.59
C ALA A 22 4.56 15.57 -12.89
N ASP A 23 3.29 15.65 -13.26
CA ASP A 23 2.25 14.80 -12.67
C ASP A 23 2.39 13.33 -13.10
N ALA A 24 2.79 13.07 -14.35
CA ALA A 24 3.12 11.72 -14.81
C ALA A 24 4.28 11.13 -14.00
N ALA A 25 5.38 11.88 -13.83
CA ALA A 25 6.53 11.42 -13.05
C ALA A 25 6.17 11.14 -11.57
N ARG A 26 5.28 11.94 -10.97
CA ARG A 26 4.77 11.72 -9.61
C ARG A 26 3.90 10.45 -9.52
N ALA A 27 3.11 10.15 -10.54
CA ALA A 27 2.30 8.94 -10.60
C ALA A 27 3.18 7.68 -10.76
N ASP A 28 4.24 7.75 -11.56
CA ASP A 28 5.20 6.66 -11.71
C ASP A 28 5.94 6.37 -10.40
N ALA A 29 6.42 7.42 -9.72
CA ALA A 29 7.05 7.27 -8.40
C ALA A 29 6.11 6.62 -7.37
N THR A 30 4.81 6.92 -7.45
CA THR A 30 3.79 6.30 -6.59
C THR A 30 3.60 4.83 -6.93
N THR A 31 3.59 4.49 -8.22
CA THR A 31 3.49 3.11 -8.70
C THR A 31 4.65 2.25 -8.19
N VAL A 32 5.88 2.76 -8.26
CA VAL A 32 7.07 2.09 -7.71
C VAL A 32 6.90 1.86 -6.20
N LYS A 33 6.44 2.88 -5.46
CA LYS A 33 6.25 2.78 -4.01
C LYS A 33 5.17 1.77 -3.62
N VAL A 34 4.05 1.74 -4.34
CA VAL A 34 2.99 0.73 -4.13
C VAL A 34 3.51 -0.68 -4.44
N GLY A 35 4.34 -0.84 -5.48
CA GLY A 35 5.03 -2.09 -5.77
C GLY A 35 5.89 -2.57 -4.59
N SER A 36 6.79 -1.71 -4.09
CA SER A 36 7.65 -2.07 -2.96
C SER A 36 6.88 -2.46 -1.70
N MET A 37 5.75 -1.80 -1.41
CA MET A 37 4.88 -2.18 -0.28
C MET A 37 4.25 -3.57 -0.46
N ALA A 38 3.90 -3.94 -1.70
CA ALA A 38 3.37 -5.26 -2.00
C ALA A 38 4.43 -6.35 -1.81
N ASP A 39 5.64 -6.10 -2.30
CA ASP A 39 6.77 -7.01 -2.18
C ASP A 39 7.18 -7.22 -0.72
N GLU A 40 7.24 -6.15 0.09
CA GLU A 40 7.54 -6.24 1.52
C GLU A 40 6.50 -7.08 2.27
N LEU A 41 5.22 -6.90 1.96
CA LEU A 41 4.14 -7.63 2.62
C LEU A 41 4.15 -9.12 2.22
N ALA A 42 4.34 -9.41 0.93
CA ALA A 42 4.47 -10.79 0.44
C ALA A 42 5.72 -11.49 1.00
N HIS A 43 6.84 -10.76 1.11
CA HIS A 43 8.06 -11.28 1.70
C HIS A 43 7.89 -11.58 3.20
N ALA A 44 7.28 -10.66 3.96
CA ALA A 44 6.99 -10.89 5.38
C ALA A 44 6.05 -12.08 5.59
N ALA A 45 5.05 -12.23 4.72
CA ALA A 45 4.13 -13.36 4.71
C ALA A 45 4.87 -14.69 4.43
N THR A 46 5.69 -14.72 3.39
CA THR A 46 6.48 -15.91 3.01
C THR A 46 7.46 -16.30 4.10
N ALA A 47 8.16 -15.32 4.68
CA ALA A 47 9.09 -15.55 5.79
C ALA A 47 8.38 -16.16 7.02
N LEU A 48 7.17 -15.70 7.33
CA LEU A 48 6.37 -16.25 8.43
C LEU A 48 5.94 -17.70 8.13
N SER A 49 5.49 -17.97 6.90
CA SER A 49 5.06 -19.30 6.48
C SER A 49 6.20 -20.33 6.44
N ASN A 50 7.43 -19.89 6.19
CA ASN A 50 8.59 -20.78 6.09
C ASN A 50 9.27 -21.03 7.43
N ALA A 51 9.12 -20.11 8.38
CA ALA A 51 9.82 -20.17 9.67
C ALA A 51 8.98 -20.81 10.78
N GLU A 52 7.65 -20.80 10.66
CA GLU A 52 6.74 -21.11 11.77
C GLU A 52 5.67 -22.13 11.35
N ASP A 53 5.22 -22.94 12.32
CA ASP A 53 4.16 -23.92 12.09
C ASP A 53 2.76 -23.28 12.22
N PRO A 54 1.82 -23.65 11.34
CA PRO A 54 0.51 -23.03 11.30
C PRO A 54 -0.37 -23.51 12.46
N THR A 55 -0.79 -22.58 13.31
CA THR A 55 -1.55 -22.88 14.53
C THR A 55 -3.06 -22.87 14.23
N PRO A 56 -3.88 -23.75 14.86
CA PRO A 56 -5.33 -23.74 14.68
C PRO A 56 -5.97 -22.36 14.91
N ALA A 57 -7.00 -22.04 14.13
CA ALA A 57 -7.74 -20.79 14.28
C ALA A 57 -8.30 -20.62 15.71
N GLY A 58 -8.16 -19.41 16.28
CA GLY A 58 -8.59 -19.10 17.64
C GLY A 58 -7.53 -19.34 18.73
N VAL A 59 -6.42 -20.01 18.39
CA VAL A 59 -5.22 -20.09 19.23
C VAL A 59 -4.23 -19.02 18.79
N ALA A 60 -3.48 -18.44 19.74
CA ALA A 60 -2.45 -17.46 19.42
C ALA A 60 -1.31 -18.12 18.62
N GLY A 61 -1.38 -18.01 17.29
CA GLY A 61 -0.33 -18.48 16.39
C GLY A 61 0.83 -17.50 16.24
N ALA A 62 1.82 -17.88 15.43
CA ALA A 62 2.96 -17.04 15.12
C ALA A 62 2.52 -15.72 14.47
N GLN A 63 3.07 -14.61 14.96
CA GLN A 63 2.65 -13.26 14.59
C GLN A 63 3.84 -12.40 14.18
N ARG A 64 3.63 -11.58 13.15
CA ARG A 64 4.60 -10.58 12.72
C ARG A 64 3.93 -9.23 12.49
N HIS A 65 4.61 -8.16 12.89
CA HIS A 65 4.13 -6.81 12.66
C HIS A 65 4.84 -6.22 11.44
N VAL A 66 4.07 -5.64 10.52
CA VAL A 66 4.57 -4.94 9.33
C VAL A 66 4.06 -3.51 9.37
N THR A 67 4.92 -2.53 9.13
CA THR A 67 4.50 -1.12 9.06
C THR A 67 4.43 -0.71 7.60
N LEU A 68 3.25 -0.36 7.13
CA LEU A 68 3.05 0.20 5.80
C LEU A 68 2.99 1.73 5.88
N VAL A 69 3.60 2.41 4.92
CA VAL A 69 3.59 3.87 4.82
C VAL A 69 2.88 4.28 3.54
N VAL A 70 1.58 4.56 3.66
CA VAL A 70 0.73 5.01 2.56
C VAL A 70 1.09 6.47 2.22
N PRO A 71 1.55 6.76 0.99
CA PRO A 71 1.98 8.11 0.63
C PRO A 71 0.83 9.12 0.78
N SER A 72 1.02 10.18 1.58
CA SER A 72 0.07 11.30 1.68
C SER A 72 0.18 12.31 0.54
N GLY A 73 1.20 12.16 -0.32
CA GLY A 73 1.53 13.10 -1.39
C GLY A 73 2.67 14.01 -0.99
N SER A 74 3.53 14.32 -1.95
CA SER A 74 4.67 15.22 -1.80
C SER A 74 5.00 15.85 -3.14
N TRP A 75 5.92 16.81 -3.15
CA TRP A 75 6.41 17.40 -4.40
C TRP A 75 6.96 16.35 -5.39
N ARG A 76 7.50 15.21 -4.90
CA ARG A 76 8.12 14.13 -5.69
C ARG A 76 7.21 12.95 -6.03
N ALA A 77 6.09 12.78 -5.33
CA ALA A 77 5.24 11.60 -5.48
C ALA A 77 3.79 11.96 -5.24
N ALA A 78 2.90 11.41 -6.07
CA ALA A 78 1.48 11.63 -5.93
C ALA A 78 0.96 11.01 -4.62
N GLY A 79 -0.02 11.67 -4.00
CA GLY A 79 -0.64 11.16 -2.78
C GLY A 79 -1.61 10.04 -3.08
N VAL A 80 -1.69 9.06 -2.20
CA VAL A 80 -2.69 7.99 -2.22
C VAL A 80 -3.79 8.37 -1.25
N SER A 81 -5.00 8.55 -1.76
CA SER A 81 -6.18 8.87 -0.94
C SER A 81 -6.74 7.61 -0.27
N ARG A 82 -6.59 6.45 -0.93
CA ARG A 82 -7.09 5.17 -0.47
C ARG A 82 -6.17 4.04 -0.93
N LEU A 83 -5.79 3.17 -0.01
CA LEU A 83 -5.10 1.91 -0.30
C LEU A 83 -6.00 0.74 0.15
N ALA A 84 -6.38 -0.13 -0.77
CA ALA A 84 -7.11 -1.36 -0.47
C ALA A 84 -6.17 -2.56 -0.57
N ILE A 85 -6.22 -3.44 0.42
CA ILE A 85 -5.47 -4.69 0.48
C ILE A 85 -6.48 -5.84 0.39
N ARG A 86 -6.24 -6.77 -0.52
CA ARG A 86 -6.96 -8.04 -0.63
C ARG A 86 -6.00 -9.21 -0.51
N GLY A 87 -6.51 -10.28 0.10
CA GLY A 87 -5.85 -11.58 0.13
C GLY A 87 -6.24 -12.44 -1.08
N GLY A 88 -5.83 -13.71 -1.04
CA GLY A 88 -5.93 -14.69 -2.11
C GLY A 88 -4.68 -15.57 -2.10
N ASP A 89 -4.19 -15.93 -3.29
CA ASP A 89 -2.90 -16.60 -3.48
C ASP A 89 -1.76 -15.57 -3.51
N GLY A 90 -1.53 -14.94 -2.35
CA GLY A 90 -0.65 -13.79 -2.17
C GLY A 90 -1.42 -12.51 -1.84
N VAL A 91 -0.85 -11.37 -2.19
CA VAL A 91 -1.33 -10.05 -1.78
C VAL A 91 -1.65 -9.19 -3.00
N GLU A 92 -2.82 -8.55 -2.98
CA GLU A 92 -3.19 -7.51 -3.93
C GLU A 92 -3.35 -6.16 -3.23
N LEU A 93 -2.64 -5.15 -3.72
CA LEU A 93 -2.80 -3.77 -3.31
C LEU A 93 -3.38 -2.93 -4.45
N ALA A 94 -4.48 -2.23 -4.17
CA ALA A 94 -5.10 -1.26 -5.06
C ALA A 94 -5.04 0.12 -4.42
N ALA A 95 -4.21 1.02 -4.98
CA ALA A 95 -4.01 2.38 -4.51
C ALA A 95 -4.74 3.38 -5.42
N THR A 96 -5.68 4.13 -4.87
CA THR A 96 -6.30 5.28 -5.54
C THR A 96 -5.44 6.50 -5.27
N VAL A 97 -4.86 7.05 -6.34
CA VAL A 97 -4.08 8.28 -6.34
C VAL A 97 -5.03 9.47 -6.25
N THR A 98 -4.63 10.51 -5.53
CA THR A 98 -5.43 11.72 -5.29
C THR A 98 -5.76 12.46 -6.59
N SER A 99 -4.90 12.35 -7.60
CA SER A 99 -5.14 12.88 -8.95
C SER A 99 -6.14 12.04 -9.77
N GLY A 100 -6.68 10.95 -9.23
CA GLY A 100 -7.76 10.16 -9.81
C GLY A 100 -7.35 8.79 -10.37
N GLY A 101 -6.07 8.56 -10.66
CA GLY A 101 -5.58 7.27 -11.16
C GLY A 101 -5.69 6.15 -10.11
N THR A 102 -5.86 4.90 -10.54
CA THR A 102 -5.78 3.73 -9.65
C THR A 102 -4.63 2.82 -10.08
N VAL A 103 -3.75 2.49 -9.13
CA VAL A 103 -2.63 1.57 -9.33
C VAL A 103 -2.95 0.27 -8.63
N VAL A 104 -2.96 -0.84 -9.38
CA VAL A 104 -3.16 -2.19 -8.83
C VAL A 104 -1.85 -2.97 -8.97
N ARG A 105 -1.39 -3.56 -7.87
CA ARG A 105 -0.24 -4.47 -7.84
C ARG A 105 -0.60 -5.75 -7.11
N ARG A 106 -0.25 -6.89 -7.72
CA ARG A 106 -0.45 -8.22 -7.16
C ARG A 106 0.88 -8.93 -7.08
N VAL A 107 1.16 -9.51 -5.92
CA VAL A 107 2.36 -10.29 -5.66
C VAL A 107 1.92 -11.66 -5.16
N GLY A 108 2.37 -12.71 -5.84
CA GLY A 108 2.07 -14.09 -5.45
C GLY A 108 2.77 -14.47 -4.14
N GLY A 109 2.27 -15.50 -3.47
CA GLY A 109 2.83 -15.95 -2.20
C GLY A 109 1.98 -16.99 -1.50
N PRO A 110 2.19 -17.21 -0.19
CA PRO A 110 1.31 -18.07 0.60
C PRO A 110 -0.12 -17.54 0.58
N ARG A 111 -1.10 -18.40 0.94
CA ARG A 111 -2.50 -17.98 1.01
C ARG A 111 -2.65 -16.89 2.07
N VAL A 112 -3.21 -15.75 1.66
CA VAL A 112 -3.45 -14.60 2.53
C VAL A 112 -4.95 -14.35 2.65
N ARG A 113 -5.39 -13.98 3.84
CA ARG A 113 -6.74 -13.49 4.12
C ARG A 113 -6.62 -12.18 4.88
N VAL A 114 -7.48 -11.22 4.57
CA VAL A 114 -7.59 -9.97 5.33
C VAL A 114 -8.80 -10.04 6.26
N VAL A 115 -8.81 -9.22 7.31
CA VAL A 115 -10.03 -9.01 8.10
C VAL A 115 -11.11 -8.37 7.22
N GLY A 116 -12.30 -8.98 7.20
CA GLY A 116 -13.37 -8.63 6.27
C GLY A 116 -13.09 -9.11 4.85
N ASP A 117 -13.67 -8.43 3.85
CA ASP A 117 -13.50 -8.76 2.43
C ASP A 117 -12.29 -8.03 1.80
N ARG A 118 -12.01 -6.82 2.28
CA ARG A 118 -10.83 -6.03 1.93
C ARG A 118 -10.45 -5.10 3.07
N LEU A 119 -9.16 -4.90 3.30
CA LEU A 119 -8.68 -3.91 4.27
C LEU A 119 -8.43 -2.58 3.56
N VAL A 120 -9.02 -1.48 4.04
CA VAL A 120 -8.88 -0.15 3.44
C VAL A 120 -8.13 0.78 4.39
N LEU A 121 -7.05 1.38 3.91
CA LEU A 121 -6.18 2.29 4.64
C LEU A 121 -6.16 3.67 3.95
N GLY A 122 -6.19 4.73 4.76
CA GLY A 122 -5.96 6.09 4.28
C GLY A 122 -4.47 6.43 4.15
N PRO A 123 -4.10 7.65 3.75
CA PRO A 123 -2.72 8.10 3.79
C PRO A 123 -2.15 8.06 5.22
N GLY A 124 -0.83 7.82 5.35
CA GLY A 124 -0.14 7.79 6.64
C GLY A 124 0.52 6.43 6.96
N ARG A 125 1.00 6.30 8.21
CA ARG A 125 1.64 5.08 8.71
C ARG A 125 0.60 4.16 9.32
N HIS A 126 0.57 2.91 8.87
CA HIS A 126 -0.34 1.89 9.35
C HIS A 126 0.45 0.67 9.80
N ARG A 127 0.18 0.20 11.00
CA ARG A 127 0.77 -1.04 11.50
C ARG A 127 -0.20 -2.18 11.25
N LEU A 128 0.26 -3.19 10.55
CA LEU A 128 -0.48 -4.42 10.29
C LEU A 128 0.11 -5.54 11.15
N LYS A 129 -0.78 -6.42 11.60
CA LYS A 129 -0.44 -7.66 12.25
C LYS A 129 -0.77 -8.79 11.27
N LEU A 130 0.25 -9.59 10.99
CA LEU A 130 0.15 -10.83 10.22
C LEU A 130 0.15 -11.96 11.23
N THR A 131 -0.83 -12.85 11.14
CA THR A 131 -0.92 -14.04 11.99
C THR A 131 -0.97 -15.26 11.10
N LEU A 132 -0.09 -16.23 11.33
CA LEU A 132 -0.18 -17.53 10.67
C LEU A 132 -1.24 -18.38 11.37
N ALA A 133 -2.25 -18.81 10.63
CA ALA A 133 -3.32 -19.66 11.11
C ALA A 133 -3.50 -20.88 10.20
N SER A 134 -4.13 -21.91 10.71
CA SER A 134 -4.62 -23.05 9.94
C SER A 134 -6.12 -22.91 9.69
N ASP A 135 -6.53 -23.17 8.45
CA ASP A 135 -7.93 -23.22 8.01
C ASP A 135 -8.19 -24.54 7.25
N THR A 136 -9.42 -24.79 6.81
CA THR A 136 -9.85 -26.03 6.13
C THR A 136 -9.03 -26.35 4.88
N GLY A 137 -8.37 -25.35 4.29
CA GLY A 137 -7.48 -25.52 3.12
C GLY A 137 -5.99 -25.32 3.42
N GLY A 138 -5.56 -25.52 4.67
CA GLY A 138 -4.16 -25.46 5.10
C GLY A 138 -3.77 -24.13 5.75
N ALA A 139 -2.47 -23.83 5.71
CA ALA A 139 -1.91 -22.61 6.28
C ALA A 139 -2.42 -21.36 5.55
N VAL A 140 -2.86 -20.37 6.31
CA VAL A 140 -3.34 -19.06 5.83
C VAL A 140 -2.81 -17.95 6.71
N ILE A 141 -2.34 -16.88 6.08
CA ILE A 141 -1.88 -15.69 6.79
C ILE A 141 -3.02 -14.70 6.89
N VAL A 142 -3.41 -14.37 8.11
CA VAL A 142 -4.45 -13.39 8.41
C VAL A 142 -3.83 -12.03 8.65
N ILE A 143 -4.23 -11.04 7.85
CA ILE A 143 -3.80 -9.65 7.94
C ILE A 143 -4.91 -8.84 8.59
N GLU A 144 -4.57 -8.18 9.69
CA GLU A 144 -5.45 -7.25 10.39
C GLU A 144 -4.69 -5.97 10.77
N PRO A 145 -5.37 -4.82 10.94
CA PRO A 145 -4.76 -3.68 11.59
C PRO A 145 -4.26 -4.10 12.97
N ALA A 146 -3.00 -3.80 13.28
CA ALA A 146 -2.57 -3.88 14.66
C ALA A 146 -3.39 -2.81 15.40
N ARG A 147 -4.28 -3.23 16.30
CA ARG A 147 -4.87 -2.29 17.26
C ARG A 147 -3.70 -1.57 17.91
N THR A 148 -3.74 -0.24 17.90
CA THR A 148 -3.00 0.51 18.90
C THR A 148 -3.53 -0.04 20.21
N ASP A 149 -2.68 -0.67 21.01
CA ASP A 149 -3.03 -0.99 22.39
C ASP A 149 -3.24 0.36 23.09
N SER A 150 -4.42 0.96 22.95
CA SER A 150 -4.93 1.94 23.90
C SER A 150 -5.43 1.15 25.10
N THR A 151 -4.48 0.55 25.81
CA THR A 151 -4.63 0.12 27.20
C THR A 151 -3.70 0.99 28.02
N VAL A 152 -4.22 2.14 28.44
CA VAL A 152 -3.76 2.90 29.62
C VAL A 152 -5.08 3.43 30.21
N ALA A 153 -5.67 2.65 31.12
CA ALA A 153 -5.60 2.82 32.58
C ALA A 153 -6.46 4.00 33.05
#